data_AF-A0A022G3B2-F1
#
_entry.id   AF-A0A022G3B2-F1
#
_cell.length_a   1.000
_cell.length_b   1.000
_cell.length_c   1.000
_cell.angle_alpha   90.00
_cell.angle_beta   90.00
_cell.angle_gamma   90.00
#
_symmetry.space_group_name_H-M   'P 1'
#
loop_
_entity.id
_entity.type
_entity.pdbx_description
1 polymer ?
#
loop_
_entity_poly.entity_id
_entity_poly.type
_entity_poly.pdbx_seq_one_letter_code
_entity_poly.pdbx_strand_id
1 'polypeptide(L)'
;MTALEKQVIEAALRKMFAQGHFSICTVDSCLGLLNIPKGGKTYQLLHALHCVDFSDMDRELAHAVPSMIGELFQGISFDVPALMSRVQAAAAPVVAEVVEPAGEPRRGFLRLLGGR
;
A
#
# COMPACT_ATOMS: atom_id res chain seq x y z
N MET A 1 18.79 3.99 11.57
CA MET A 1 17.56 3.20 11.36
C MET A 1 17.42 2.19 12.49
N THR A 2 16.31 2.24 13.23
CA THR A 2 15.96 1.25 14.25
C THR A 2 15.36 -0.01 13.61
N ALA A 3 15.32 -1.12 14.36
CA ALA A 3 14.67 -2.34 13.89
C ALA A 3 13.16 -2.13 13.61
N LEU A 4 12.50 -1.31 14.43
CA LEU A 4 11.10 -0.95 14.27
C LEU A 4 10.86 -0.13 13.00
N GLU A 5 11.68 0.90 12.75
CA GLU A 5 11.60 1.70 11.51
C GLU A 5 11.72 0.83 10.27
N LYS A 6 12.67 -0.12 10.26
CA LYS A 6 12.84 -1.07 9.16
C LYS A 6 11.57 -1.89 8.91
N GLN A 7 10.98 -2.44 9.97
CA GLN A 7 9.75 -3.25 9.88
C GLN A 7 8.56 -2.43 9.38
N VAL A 8 8.42 -1.19 9.86
CA VAL A 8 7.35 -0.28 9.43
C VAL A 8 7.46 0.03 7.94
N ILE A 9 8.67 0.35 7.45
CA ILE A 9 8.93 0.67 6.05
C ILE A 9 8.68 -0.56 5.16
N GLU A 10 9.19 -1.74 5.54
CA GLU A 10 8.95 -2.97 4.80
C GLU A 10 7.47 -3.32 4.73
N ALA A 11 6.72 -3.13 5.82
CA ALA A 11 5.28 -3.38 5.85
C ALA A 11 4.52 -2.39 4.95
N ALA A 12 4.87 -1.10 4.97
CA ALA A 12 4.26 -0.07 4.14
C ALA A 12 4.49 -0.33 2.65
N LEU A 13 5.75 -0.57 2.25
CA LEU A 13 6.10 -0.87 0.86
C LEU A 13 5.47 -2.17 0.37
N ARG A 14 5.47 -3.22 1.21
CA ARG A 14 4.81 -4.49 0.86
C ARG A 14 3.33 -4.33 0.64
N LYS A 15 2.64 -3.57 1.50
CA LYS A 15 1.21 -3.28 1.35
C LYS A 15 0.93 -2.55 0.03
N MET A 16 1.73 -1.54 -0.30
CA MET A 16 1.61 -0.80 -1.56
C MET A 16 1.71 -1.74 -2.78
N PHE A 17 2.75 -2.57 -2.85
CA PHE A 17 2.88 -3.56 -3.93
C PHE A 17 1.75 -4.60 -3.93
N ALA A 18 1.29 -5.05 -2.76
CA ALA A 18 0.18 -5.99 -2.62
C ALA A 18 -1.14 -5.47 -3.14
N GLN A 19 -1.35 -4.16 -3.07
CA GLN A 19 -2.56 -3.51 -3.57
C GLN A 19 -2.54 -3.30 -5.09
N GLY A 20 -1.41 -3.55 -5.77
CA GLY A 20 -1.30 -3.30 -7.21
C GLY A 20 -1.27 -1.80 -7.57
N HIS A 21 -1.05 -0.94 -6.59
CA HIS A 21 -1.09 0.52 -6.74
C HIS A 21 0.22 1.15 -6.29
N PHE A 22 0.80 2.03 -7.12
CA PHE A 22 1.96 2.82 -6.74
C PHE A 22 1.51 4.14 -6.09
N SER A 23 2.01 4.41 -4.88
CA SER A 23 1.72 5.65 -4.15
C SER A 23 3.00 6.38 -3.73
N ILE A 24 3.24 7.55 -4.32
CA ILE A 24 4.34 8.43 -3.90
C ILE A 24 4.19 8.87 -2.44
N CYS A 25 2.97 9.02 -1.93
CA CYS A 25 2.72 9.38 -0.53
C CYS A 25 3.30 8.35 0.46
N THR A 26 3.23 7.05 0.11
CA THR A 26 3.83 5.97 0.88
C THR A 26 5.36 6.08 0.88
N VAL A 27 5.96 6.32 -0.29
CA VAL A 27 7.40 6.51 -0.44
C VAL A 27 7.86 7.73 0.36
N ASP A 28 7.17 8.86 0.23
CA ASP A 28 7.42 10.11 0.95
C ASP A 28 7.43 9.94 2.46
N SER A 29 6.48 9.16 2.98
CA SER A 29 6.39 8.84 4.41
C SER A 29 7.58 8.02 4.87
N CYS A 30 8.00 7.04 4.05
CA CYS A 30 9.18 6.20 4.35
C CYS A 30 10.48 7.02 4.31
N LEU A 31 10.65 7.92 3.34
CA LEU A 31 11.80 8.82 3.27
C LEU A 31 11.84 9.76 4.49
N GLY A 32 10.68 10.27 4.92
CA GLY A 32 10.55 11.09 6.12
C GLY A 32 10.98 10.37 7.40
N LEU A 33 10.57 9.11 7.58
CA LEU A 33 10.99 8.29 8.73
C LEU A 33 12.51 8.08 8.79
N LEU A 34 13.17 8.04 7.63
CA LEU A 34 14.61 7.82 7.53
C LEU A 34 15.42 9.12 7.48
N ASN A 35 14.76 10.28 7.52
CA ASN A 35 15.38 11.59 7.27
C ASN A 35 16.18 11.64 5.94
N ILE A 36 15.73 10.91 4.92
CA ILE A 36 16.34 10.98 3.58
C ILE A 36 15.80 12.21 2.87
N PRO A 37 16.67 13.08 2.32
CA PRO A 37 16.22 14.25 1.59
C PRO A 37 15.47 13.86 0.32
N LYS A 38 14.31 14.49 0.10
CA LYS A 38 13.52 14.33 -1.13
C LYS A 38 14.16 15.17 -2.24
N GLY A 39 14.50 14.55 -3.36
CA GLY A 39 15.08 15.28 -4.48
C GLY A 39 15.74 14.39 -5.52
N GLY A 40 16.30 15.03 -6.55
CA GLY A 40 16.91 14.35 -7.68
C GLY A 40 15.89 13.89 -8.74
N LYS A 41 16.43 13.42 -9.86
CA LYS A 41 15.65 13.08 -11.04
C LYS A 41 14.71 11.88 -10.80
N THR A 42 15.21 10.83 -10.14
CA THR A 42 14.42 9.63 -9.83
C THR A 42 13.20 9.95 -8.95
N TYR A 43 13.38 10.80 -7.94
CA TYR A 43 12.28 11.26 -7.10
C TYR A 43 11.23 12.03 -7.92
N GLN A 44 11.66 12.94 -8.79
CA GLN A 44 10.74 13.71 -9.64
C GLN A 44 9.94 12.82 -10.59
N LEU A 45 10.58 11.80 -11.17
CA LEU A 45 9.92 10.81 -12.03
C LEU A 45 8.84 10.06 -11.25
N LEU A 46 9.18 9.52 -10.07
CA LEU A 46 8.22 8.83 -9.21
C LEU A 46 7.11 9.74 -8.70
N HIS A 47 7.41 11.01 -8.42
CA HIS A 47 6.42 11.99 -7.98
C HIS A 47 5.42 12.35 -9.08
N ALA A 48 5.82 12.31 -10.34
CA ALA A 48 4.91 12.50 -11.48
C ALA A 48 3.88 11.36 -11.60
N LEU A 49 4.20 10.16 -11.12
CA LEU A 49 3.30 9.00 -11.08
C LEU A 49 2.40 9.01 -9.84
N HIS A 50 1.88 10.18 -9.44
CA HIS A 50 1.15 10.33 -8.19
C HIS A 50 -0.09 9.42 -8.14
N CYS A 51 -0.01 8.34 -7.35
CA CYS A 51 -1.10 7.42 -7.08
C CYS A 51 -1.71 6.77 -8.34
N VAL A 52 -0.95 5.88 -9.00
CA VAL A 52 -1.35 5.20 -10.23
C VAL A 52 -1.34 3.68 -10.05
N ASP A 53 -2.33 2.98 -10.62
CA ASP A 53 -2.36 1.52 -10.63
C ASP A 53 -1.29 0.96 -11.58
N PHE A 54 -0.61 -0.11 -11.18
CA PHE A 54 0.41 -0.74 -12.02
C PHE A 54 -0.18 -1.29 -13.34
N SER A 55 -1.49 -1.58 -13.39
CA SER A 55 -2.18 -1.99 -14.61
C SER A 55 -2.32 -0.88 -15.65
N ASP A 56 -2.27 0.38 -15.22
CA ASP A 56 -2.42 1.55 -16.08
C ASP A 56 -1.08 2.04 -16.63
N MET A 57 0.02 1.47 -16.13
CA MET A 57 1.37 1.74 -16.60
C MET A 57 1.71 0.86 -17.79
N ASP A 58 2.52 1.38 -18.71
CA ASP A 58 3.18 0.51 -19.67
C ASP A 58 4.12 -0.48 -18.94
N ARG A 59 4.35 -1.63 -19.57
CA ARG A 59 5.11 -2.72 -18.97
C ARG A 59 6.53 -2.29 -18.57
N GLU A 60 7.18 -1.45 -19.37
CA GLU A 60 8.55 -1.00 -19.11
C GLU A 60 8.59 -0.10 -17.87
N LEU A 61 7.68 0.85 -17.77
CA LEU A 61 7.53 1.73 -16.62
C LEU A 61 7.20 0.95 -15.34
N ALA A 62 6.25 0.01 -15.41
CA ALA A 62 5.88 -0.83 -14.27
C ALA A 62 7.08 -1.65 -13.76
N HIS A 63 7.93 -2.16 -14.65
CA HIS A 63 9.16 -2.87 -14.29
C HIS A 63 10.26 -1.93 -13.74
N ALA A 64 10.30 -0.68 -14.17
CA ALA A 64 11.29 0.30 -13.71
C ALA A 64 10.98 0.88 -12.33
N VAL A 65 9.71 1.01 -11.95
CA VAL A 65 9.27 1.63 -10.68
C VAL A 65 9.94 1.02 -9.45
N PRO A 66 10.00 -0.32 -9.24
CA PRO A 66 10.66 -0.92 -8.08
C PRO A 66 12.14 -0.57 -7.97
N SER A 67 12.85 -0.52 -9.11
CA SER A 67 14.27 -0.15 -9.17
C SER A 67 14.47 1.33 -8.82
N MET A 68 13.63 2.22 -9.36
CA MET A 68 13.64 3.64 -9.02
C MET A 68 13.35 3.88 -7.53
N ILE A 69 12.44 3.12 -6.93
CA ILE A 69 12.20 3.16 -5.48
C ILE A 69 13.47 2.73 -4.74
N GLY A 70 14.11 1.63 -5.16
CA GLY A 70 15.38 1.16 -4.59
C GLY A 70 16.49 2.21 -4.65
N GLU A 71 16.56 3.01 -5.71
CA GLU A 71 17.51 4.12 -5.83
C GLU A 71 17.31 5.18 -4.74
N LEU A 72 16.06 5.50 -4.37
CA LEU A 72 15.76 6.47 -3.31
C LEU A 72 16.20 5.99 -1.92
N PHE A 73 16.33 4.67 -1.72
CA PHE A 73 16.79 4.06 -0.48
C PHE A 73 18.28 3.66 -0.53
N GLN A 74 19.05 4.13 -1.52
CA GLN A 74 20.49 3.84 -1.60
C GLN A 74 21.21 4.19 -0.29
N GLY A 75 22.03 3.25 0.19
CA GLY A 75 22.69 3.32 1.49
C GLY A 75 21.93 2.62 2.62
N ILE A 76 20.72 2.10 2.36
CA ILE A 76 19.96 1.29 3.32
C ILE A 76 19.61 -0.06 2.67
N SER A 77 19.85 -1.14 3.41
CA SER A 77 19.62 -2.50 2.92
C SER A 77 18.13 -2.85 2.90
N PHE A 78 17.46 -2.50 1.81
CA PHE A 78 16.12 -2.98 1.44
C PHE A 78 16.18 -3.68 0.09
N ASP A 79 15.68 -4.91 0.03
CA ASP A 79 15.46 -5.62 -1.24
C ASP A 79 14.02 -5.32 -1.71
N VAL A 80 13.85 -4.12 -2.28
CA VAL A 80 12.56 -3.66 -2.84
C VAL A 80 12.05 -4.59 -3.95
N PRO A 81 12.89 -5.09 -4.89
CA PRO A 81 12.48 -6.11 -5.86
C PRO A 81 11.95 -7.41 -5.21
N ALA A 82 12.58 -7.88 -4.12
CA ALA A 82 12.08 -9.04 -3.40
C ALA A 82 10.75 -8.79 -2.70
N LEU A 83 10.50 -7.56 -2.20
CA LEU A 83 9.20 -7.22 -1.60
C LEU A 83 8.06 -7.34 -2.62
N MET A 84 8.29 -6.92 -3.87
CA MET A 84 7.31 -7.07 -4.96
C MET A 84 7.14 -8.52 -5.39
N SER A 85 8.22 -9.30 -5.48
CA SER A 85 8.16 -10.71 -5.89
C SER A 85 7.42 -11.59 -4.87
N ARG A 86 7.54 -11.27 -3.57
CA ARG A 86 6.85 -12.01 -2.49
C ARG A 86 5.34 -11.77 -2.47
N VAL A 87 4.88 -10.63 -3.00
CA VAL A 87 3.45 -10.38 -3.23
C VAL A 87 2.90 -11.31 -4.30
N GLN A 88 3.62 -11.47 -5.42
CA GLN A 88 3.20 -12.36 -6.51
C GLN A 88 3.16 -13.84 -6.08
N ALA A 89 4.06 -14.25 -5.17
CA ALA A 89 4.05 -15.60 -4.59
C ALA A 89 2.90 -15.84 -3.58
N ALA A 90 2.39 -14.79 -2.93
CA ALA A 90 1.26 -14.87 -2.00
C ALA A 90 -0.10 -14.69 -2.68
N ALA A 91 -0.13 -14.43 -3.99
CA ALA A 91 -1.35 -14.33 -4.81
C ALA A 91 -2.00 -15.69 -5.12
N ALA A 92 -1.92 -16.66 -4.20
CA ALA A 92 -2.96 -17.66 -4.10
C ALA A 92 -4.21 -16.95 -3.56
N PRO A 93 -5.38 -17.10 -4.20
CA PRO A 93 -6.52 -16.26 -3.89
C PRO A 93 -6.95 -16.51 -2.45
N VAL A 94 -6.76 -15.51 -1.59
CA VAL A 94 -7.68 -15.31 -0.47
C VAL A 94 -9.02 -14.97 -1.08
N VAL A 95 -9.78 -16.02 -1.41
CA VAL A 95 -11.23 -15.93 -1.53
C VAL A 95 -11.70 -15.24 -0.26
N ALA A 96 -12.08 -13.98 -0.41
CA ALA A 96 -12.83 -13.27 0.59
C ALA A 96 -14.12 -14.08 0.77
N GLU A 97 -14.17 -14.89 1.82
CA GLU A 97 -15.40 -15.45 2.30
C GLU A 97 -16.26 -14.26 2.70
N VAL A 98 -17.21 -13.91 1.83
CA VAL A 98 -18.24 -12.91 2.09
C VAL A 98 -19.09 -13.49 3.22
N VAL A 99 -18.71 -13.21 4.46
CA VAL A 99 -19.57 -13.39 5.61
C VAL A 99 -20.65 -12.33 5.49
N GLU A 100 -21.78 -12.71 4.90
CA GLU A 100 -23.03 -11.95 4.99
C GLU A 100 -23.35 -11.71 6.48
N PRO A 101 -23.47 -10.46 6.95
CA PRO A 101 -23.87 -10.23 8.33
C PRO A 101 -25.35 -10.61 8.46
N ALA A 102 -25.59 -11.65 9.26
CA ALA A 102 -26.92 -12.11 9.66
C ALA A 102 -27.76 -10.92 10.16
N GLY A 103 -28.89 -10.68 9.48
CA GLY A 103 -29.86 -9.68 9.87
C GLY A 103 -30.46 -10.00 11.24
N GLU A 104 -30.29 -9.10 12.20
CA GLU A 104 -31.02 -9.14 13.46
C GLU A 104 -32.52 -8.84 13.23
N PRO A 105 -33.44 -9.59 13.84
CA PRO A 105 -34.85 -9.23 13.83
C PRO A 105 -35.08 -8.05 14.79
N ARG A 106 -35.40 -6.88 14.24
CA ARG A 106 -35.85 -5.71 14.99
C ARG A 106 -37.13 -6.05 15.76
N ARG A 107 -37.02 -6.39 17.05
CA ARG A 107 -38.15 -6.37 18.00
C ARG A 107 -38.48 -4.92 18.32
N GLY A 108 -39.28 -4.31 17.44
CA GLY A 108 -39.88 -3.00 17.65
C GLY A 108 -40.79 -3.01 18.88
N PHE A 109 -40.36 -2.25 19.89
CA PHE A 109 -41.18 -1.81 21.01
C PHE A 109 -42.44 -1.08 20.48
N LEU A 110 -43.60 -1.75 20.47
CA LEU A 110 -44.88 -1.06 20.39
C LEU A 110 -45.21 -0.52 21.79
N ARG A 111 -44.59 0.62 22.12
CA ARG A 111 -45.06 1.49 23.21
C ARG A 111 -46.09 2.45 22.61
N LEU A 112 -47.30 2.38 23.18
CA LEU A 112 -48.13 3.51 23.54
C LEU A 112 -48.53 4.49 22.43
N LEU A 113 -49.71 4.26 21.84
CA LEU A 113 -50.60 5.34 21.41
C LEU A 113 -51.99 5.09 21.98
N GLY A 114 -52.19 5.56 23.21
CA GLY A 114 -53.50 6.02 23.65
C GLY A 114 -53.76 7.39 23.00
N GLY A 115 -54.96 7.59 22.46
CA GLY A 115 -55.30 8.83 21.78
C GLY A 115 -56.68 8.86 21.13
N ARG A 116 -57.73 8.63 21.93
CA ARG A 116 -59.09 9.23 21.92
C ARG A 116 -60.18 8.23 22.25
#